data_AF-A0A0H2RXU7-F1
#
_entry.id   AF-A0A0H2RXU7-F1
#
_cell.length_a   1.000
_cell.length_b   1.000
_cell.length_c   1.000
_cell.angle_alpha   90.00
_cell.angle_beta   90.00
_cell.angle_gamma   90.00
#
_symmetry.space_group_name_H-M   'P 1'
#
loop_
_entity.id
_entity.type
_entity.pdbx_description
1 polymer ?
#
loop_
_entity_poly.entity_id
_entity_poly.type
_entity_poly.pdbx_seq_one_letter_code
_entity_poly.pdbx_strand_id
1 'polypeptide(L)'
;SEYYGHFLTPEIFVEKGVKKYRFICKVHPSVKVVRAQHDNSTSNLKVHGIKCSPLKKGTVEEFVPGAKYSKACLRFKLMRWIVRVHRPYAIVEDEDLLDMFRMLYAKVEVPSARTISRDVIEVFEMSKQNLINKLKVKFQQTVFQAYPGKVHIGLDGWTSPNIISFLGIVVY
;
A
#
# COMPACT_ATOMS: atom_id res chain seq x y z
N SER A 1 -6.62 -27.49 23.81
CA SER A 1 -7.63 -26.45 24.08
C SER A 1 -6.91 -25.17 24.45
N GLU A 2 -7.06 -24.12 23.64
CA GLU A 2 -6.27 -22.85 23.71
C GLU A 2 -6.34 -22.15 25.08
N TYR A 3 -7.40 -22.39 25.86
CA TYR A 3 -7.65 -21.71 27.13
C TYR A 3 -6.72 -22.11 28.27
N TYR A 4 -6.17 -23.33 28.25
CA TYR A 4 -5.28 -23.82 29.31
C TYR A 4 -3.86 -23.27 29.20
N GLY A 5 -3.45 -22.78 28.02
CA GLY A 5 -2.10 -22.26 27.78
C GLY A 5 -1.76 -21.02 28.63
N HIS A 6 -2.77 -20.29 29.10
CA HIS A 6 -2.62 -19.10 29.95
C HIS A 6 -2.28 -19.42 31.41
N PHE A 7 -2.48 -20.66 31.84
CA PHE A 7 -2.27 -21.09 33.23
C PHE A 7 -1.07 -22.03 33.32
N LEU A 8 -0.44 -22.07 34.49
CA LEU A 8 0.51 -23.11 34.85
C LEU A 8 -0.22 -24.45 34.96
N THR A 9 0.55 -25.55 34.97
CA THR A 9 0.05 -26.89 35.25
C THR A 9 -0.77 -26.86 36.54
N PRO A 10 -2.04 -27.31 36.53
CA PRO A 10 -2.94 -27.13 37.65
C PRO A 10 -2.56 -28.03 38.83
N GLU A 11 -2.73 -27.50 40.04
CA GLU A 11 -2.63 -28.29 41.27
C GLU A 11 -3.95 -29.00 41.55
N ILE A 12 -3.89 -30.26 41.93
CA ILE A 12 -5.07 -31.05 42.32
C ILE A 12 -5.18 -31.05 43.84
N PHE A 13 -6.35 -30.70 44.35
CA PHE A 13 -6.63 -30.74 45.79
C PHE A 13 -8.05 -31.21 46.07
N VAL A 14 -8.29 -31.69 47.28
CA VAL A 14 -9.60 -32.14 47.74
C VAL A 14 -10.13 -31.13 48.74
N GLU A 15 -11.32 -30.61 48.50
CA GLU A 15 -11.98 -29.67 49.40
C GLU A 15 -13.41 -30.17 49.66
N LYS A 16 -13.73 -30.42 50.92
CA LYS A 16 -15.05 -30.95 51.36
C LYS A 16 -15.48 -32.21 50.58
N GLY A 17 -14.54 -33.13 50.37
CA GLY A 17 -14.78 -34.40 49.66
C GLY A 17 -14.82 -34.30 48.13
N VAL A 18 -14.71 -33.10 47.55
CA VAL A 18 -14.73 -32.90 46.09
C VAL A 18 -13.32 -32.64 45.58
N LYS A 19 -12.88 -33.41 44.57
CA LYS A 19 -11.63 -33.16 43.84
C LYS A 19 -11.76 -31.89 42.98
N LYS A 20 -10.83 -30.96 43.14
CA LYS A 20 -10.79 -29.69 42.42
C LYS A 20 -9.40 -29.44 41.81
N TYR A 21 -9.39 -28.73 40.70
CA TYR A 21 -8.20 -28.22 40.02
C TYR A 21 -8.03 -26.73 40.34
N ARG A 22 -6.81 -26.33 40.68
CA ARG A 22 -6.40 -24.94 40.86
C ARG A 22 -5.50 -24.52 39.71
N PHE A 23 -5.99 -23.60 38.89
CA PHE A 23 -5.24 -23.00 37.79
C PHE A 23 -4.62 -21.68 38.25
N ILE A 24 -3.30 -21.58 38.17
CA ILE A 24 -2.54 -20.37 38.54
C ILE A 24 -2.23 -19.60 37.25
N CYS A 25 -2.57 -18.31 37.22
CA CYS A 25 -2.28 -17.46 36.07
C CYS A 25 -0.77 -17.27 35.88
N LYS A 26 -0.28 -17.42 34.65
CA LYS A 26 1.15 -17.19 34.31
C LYS A 26 1.56 -15.71 34.41
N VAL A 27 0.63 -14.80 34.12
CA VAL A 27 0.88 -13.35 34.09
C VAL A 27 0.75 -12.73 35.49
N HIS A 28 -0.23 -13.17 36.26
CA HIS A 28 -0.48 -12.71 37.63
C HIS A 28 -0.54 -13.91 38.59
N PRO A 29 0.60 -14.41 39.10
CA PRO A 29 0.66 -15.62 39.93
C PRO A 29 -0.16 -15.56 41.23
N SER A 30 -0.55 -14.35 41.67
CA SER A 30 -1.45 -14.14 42.81
C SER A 30 -2.90 -14.53 42.52
N VAL A 31 -3.31 -14.62 41.25
CA VAL A 31 -4.68 -14.96 40.84
C VAL A 31 -4.81 -16.45 40.57
N LYS A 32 -5.77 -17.07 41.25
CA LYS A 32 -6.05 -18.51 41.21
C LYS A 32 -7.49 -18.74 40.77
N VAL A 33 -7.69 -19.58 39.76
CA VAL A 33 -9.01 -20.00 39.29
C VAL A 33 -9.23 -21.46 39.67
N VAL A 34 -10.27 -21.74 40.45
CA VAL A 34 -10.57 -23.10 40.94
C VAL A 34 -11.72 -23.71 40.14
N ARG A 35 -11.63 -25.02 39.87
CA ARG A 35 -12.67 -25.79 39.18
C ARG A 35 -12.88 -27.14 39.82
N ALA A 36 -14.12 -27.62 39.88
CA ALA A 36 -14.39 -28.98 40.29
C ALA A 36 -14.04 -29.97 39.15
N GLN A 37 -13.63 -31.19 39.50
CA GLN A 37 -13.23 -32.18 38.49
C GLN A 37 -14.37 -32.58 37.55
N HIS A 38 -15.62 -32.55 38.02
CA HIS A 38 -16.80 -32.90 37.24
C HIS A 38 -17.34 -31.76 36.37
N ASP A 39 -16.74 -30.56 36.47
CA ASP A 39 -17.15 -29.41 35.66
C ASP A 39 -16.43 -29.46 34.30
N ASN A 40 -17.21 -29.56 33.23
CA ASN A 40 -16.70 -29.59 31.85
C ASN A 40 -16.66 -28.20 31.17
N SER A 41 -17.12 -27.13 31.84
CA SER A 41 -17.23 -25.78 31.29
C SER A 41 -15.96 -24.93 31.44
N THR A 42 -15.31 -24.54 30.34
CA THR A 42 -14.09 -23.70 30.39
C THR A 42 -14.37 -22.20 30.57
N SER A 43 -15.60 -21.81 30.90
CA SER A 43 -16.03 -20.40 30.88
C SER A 43 -15.26 -19.50 31.84
N ASN A 44 -14.97 -19.95 33.07
CA ASN A 44 -14.21 -19.15 34.03
C ASN A 44 -12.74 -18.95 33.64
N LEU A 45 -12.11 -19.97 33.06
CA LEU A 45 -10.74 -19.89 32.53
C LEU A 45 -10.69 -18.92 31.34
N LYS A 46 -11.68 -18.99 30.45
CA LYS A 46 -11.81 -18.08 29.29
C LYS A 46 -12.03 -16.64 29.73
N VAL A 47 -12.96 -16.40 30.67
CA VAL A 47 -13.24 -15.04 31.19
C VAL A 47 -12.01 -14.45 31.86
N HIS A 48 -11.27 -15.25 32.64
CA HIS A 48 -10.02 -14.79 33.21
C HIS A 48 -8.98 -14.46 32.12
N GLY A 49 -8.76 -15.35 31.15
CA GLY A 49 -7.79 -15.14 30.07
C GLY A 49 -8.06 -13.84 29.29
N ILE A 50 -9.32 -13.57 28.93
CA ILE A 50 -9.71 -12.34 28.23
C ILE A 50 -9.47 -11.09 29.08
N LYS A 51 -9.72 -11.14 30.39
CA LYS A 51 -9.49 -9.99 31.28
C LYS A 51 -8.01 -9.79 31.60
N CYS A 52 -7.28 -10.87 31.80
CA CYS A 52 -5.89 -10.87 32.24
C CYS A 52 -4.93 -10.48 31.11
N SER A 53 -5.26 -10.85 29.88
CA SER A 53 -4.52 -10.49 28.69
C SER A 53 -5.55 -10.20 27.60
N PRO A 54 -6.13 -8.98 27.59
CA PRO A 54 -7.06 -8.60 26.55
C PRO A 54 -6.37 -8.84 25.21
N LEU A 55 -7.01 -9.64 24.36
CA LEU A 55 -6.57 -9.78 22.97
C LEU A 55 -6.41 -8.37 22.46
N LYS A 56 -5.21 -8.04 21.96
CA LYS A 56 -4.99 -6.77 21.27
C LYS A 56 -6.11 -6.69 20.22
N LYS A 57 -7.05 -5.76 20.40
CA LYS A 57 -7.96 -5.41 19.32
C LYS A 57 -7.03 -4.88 18.24
N GLY A 58 -6.73 -5.70 17.24
CA GLY A 58 -5.88 -5.26 16.15
C GLY A 58 -6.45 -3.95 15.62
N THR A 59 -5.58 -2.99 15.38
CA THR A 59 -6.03 -1.76 14.75
C THR A 59 -6.53 -2.09 13.34
N VAL A 60 -7.37 -1.23 12.75
CA VAL A 60 -7.86 -1.43 11.38
C VAL A 60 -6.70 -1.68 10.41
N GLU A 61 -5.51 -1.16 10.71
CA GLU A 61 -4.27 -1.40 9.95
C GLU A 61 -3.76 -2.85 9.93
N GLU A 62 -4.14 -3.70 10.91
CA GLU A 62 -3.77 -5.12 10.95
C GLU A 62 -4.72 -6.00 10.11
N PHE A 63 -5.92 -5.50 9.77
CA PHE A 63 -6.97 -6.26 9.08
C PHE A 63 -7.11 -5.96 7.57
N VAL A 64 -6.30 -5.07 7.01
CA VAL A 64 -6.34 -4.76 5.57
C VAL A 64 -5.10 -5.33 4.86
N PRO A 65 -5.17 -6.56 4.32
CA PRO A 65 -4.18 -7.04 3.37
C PRO A 65 -4.45 -6.34 2.02
N GLY A 66 -3.92 -5.13 1.87
CA GLY A 66 -4.08 -4.31 0.67
C GLY A 66 -3.22 -3.07 0.78
N ALA A 67 -2.55 -2.69 -0.32
CA ALA A 67 -1.52 -1.65 -0.36
C ALA A 67 -1.86 -0.44 0.53
N LYS A 68 -1.11 -0.28 1.63
CA LYS A 68 -1.22 0.90 2.50
C LYS A 68 -1.04 2.13 1.62
N TYR A 69 -1.98 3.07 1.72
CA TYR A 69 -1.91 4.33 1.00
C TYR A 69 -0.52 4.95 1.17
N SER A 70 0.08 5.36 0.04
CA SER A 70 1.32 6.11 0.02
C SER A 70 1.14 7.27 -0.93
N LYS A 71 1.43 8.49 -0.45
CA LYS A 71 1.37 9.72 -1.25
C LYS A 71 2.20 9.60 -2.53
N ALA A 72 3.40 9.03 -2.43
CA ALA A 72 4.27 8.81 -3.59
C ALA A 72 3.65 7.82 -4.59
N CYS A 73 3.02 6.75 -4.10
CA CYS A 73 2.36 5.76 -4.95
C CYS A 73 1.14 6.34 -5.67
N LEU A 74 0.29 7.10 -4.96
CA LEU A 74 -0.85 7.80 -5.54
C LEU A 74 -0.40 8.79 -6.62
N ARG A 75 0.60 9.64 -6.31
CA ARG A 75 1.16 10.63 -7.25
C ARG A 75 1.63 9.98 -8.54
N PHE A 76 2.42 8.89 -8.45
CA PHE A 76 2.89 8.17 -9.62
C PHE A 76 1.73 7.55 -10.43
N LYS A 77 0.74 6.95 -9.75
CA LYS A 77 -0.43 6.35 -10.42
C LYS A 77 -1.28 7.41 -11.14
N LEU A 78 -1.52 8.57 -10.51
CA LEU A 78 -2.26 9.69 -11.11
C LEU A 78 -1.53 10.23 -12.33
N MET A 79 -0.23 10.53 -12.22
CA MET A 79 0.58 10.98 -13.34
C MET A 79 0.51 9.99 -14.51
N ARG A 80 0.71 8.69 -14.23
CA ARG A 80 0.65 7.64 -15.25
C ARG A 80 -0.73 7.55 -15.90
N TRP A 81 -1.81 7.64 -15.12
CA TRP A 81 -3.17 7.61 -15.65
C TRP A 81 -3.44 8.79 -16.59
N ILE A 82 -3.05 10.00 -16.17
CA ILE A 82 -3.24 11.23 -16.94
C ILE A 82 -2.50 11.17 -18.27
N VAL A 83 -1.23 10.77 -18.26
CA VAL A 83 -0.42 10.64 -19.49
C VAL A 83 -0.99 9.57 -20.41
N ARG A 84 -1.41 8.41 -19.89
CA ARG A 84 -1.91 7.29 -20.71
C ARG A 84 -3.27 7.56 -21.35
N VAL A 85 -4.11 8.38 -20.71
CA VAL A 85 -5.48 8.65 -21.15
C VAL A 85 -5.60 10.07 -21.73
N HIS A 86 -4.48 10.78 -21.89
CA HIS A 86 -4.42 12.15 -22.43
C HIS A 86 -5.36 13.12 -21.72
N ARG A 87 -5.43 13.05 -20.39
CA ARG A 87 -6.25 13.98 -19.59
C ARG A 87 -5.53 15.32 -19.37
N PRO A 88 -6.24 16.44 -19.27
CA PRO A 88 -5.65 17.69 -18.78
C PRO A 88 -5.11 17.53 -17.37
N TYR A 89 -3.98 18.16 -17.06
CA TYR A 89 -3.39 18.08 -15.70
C TYR A 89 -4.32 18.63 -14.62
N ALA A 90 -5.17 19.61 -14.96
CA ALA A 90 -6.16 20.22 -14.07
C ALA A 90 -7.20 19.23 -13.53
N ILE A 91 -7.34 18.04 -14.13
CA ILE A 91 -8.31 17.03 -13.66
C ILE A 91 -8.08 16.59 -12.21
N VAL A 92 -6.84 16.69 -11.70
CA VAL A 92 -6.54 16.33 -10.29
C VAL A 92 -7.05 17.36 -9.28
N GLU A 93 -7.50 18.52 -9.76
CA GLU A 93 -8.07 19.60 -8.97
C GLU A 93 -9.60 19.66 -9.11
N ASP A 94 -10.20 18.71 -9.83
CA ASP A 94 -11.65 18.56 -9.96
C ASP A 94 -12.28 18.16 -8.62
N GLU A 95 -13.29 18.91 -8.16
CA GLU A 95 -13.85 18.72 -6.82
C GLU A 95 -14.60 17.39 -6.67
N ASP A 96 -15.30 16.91 -7.69
CA ASP A 96 -16.00 15.61 -7.64
C ASP A 96 -14.99 14.45 -7.54
N LEU A 97 -13.88 14.54 -8.28
CA LEU A 97 -12.79 13.58 -8.17
C LEU A 97 -12.13 13.62 -6.79
N LEU A 98 -11.89 14.81 -6.25
CA LEU A 98 -11.32 14.99 -4.92
C LEU A 98 -12.26 14.46 -3.84
N ASP A 99 -13.58 14.66 -3.97
CA ASP A 99 -14.59 14.12 -3.06
C ASP A 99 -14.57 12.59 -3.06
N MET A 100 -14.53 11.96 -4.24
CA MET A 100 -14.37 10.50 -4.35
C MET A 100 -13.11 10.00 -3.65
N PHE A 101 -11.97 10.69 -3.79
CA PHE A 101 -10.74 10.30 -3.09
C PHE A 101 -10.84 10.48 -1.58
N ARG A 102 -11.45 11.58 -1.10
CA ARG A 102 -11.65 11.87 0.33
C ARG A 102 -12.61 10.86 0.97
N MET A 103 -13.63 10.42 0.22
CA MET A 103 -14.56 9.36 0.64
C MET A 103 -13.84 8.03 0.87
N LEU A 104 -12.88 7.67 -0.01
CA LEU A 104 -12.08 6.45 0.15
C LEU A 104 -11.02 6.59 1.25
N TYR A 105 -10.42 7.77 1.40
CA TYR A 105 -9.44 8.05 2.44
C TYR A 105 -9.43 9.54 2.81
N ALA A 106 -9.95 9.86 3.99
CA ALA A 106 -10.14 11.25 4.44
C ALA A 106 -8.84 12.09 4.52
N LYS A 107 -7.68 11.44 4.69
CA LYS A 107 -6.36 12.10 4.73
C LYS A 107 -5.61 12.02 3.39
N VAL A 108 -6.30 11.79 2.28
CA VAL A 108 -5.69 11.74 0.97
C VAL A 108 -5.05 13.09 0.63
N GLU A 109 -3.82 13.04 0.12
CA GLU A 109 -3.08 14.21 -0.33
C GLU A 109 -2.89 14.10 -1.83
N VAL A 110 -3.74 14.82 -2.57
CA VAL A 110 -3.71 14.84 -4.03
C VAL A 110 -2.74 15.94 -4.48
N PRO A 111 -1.80 15.65 -5.39
CA PRO A 111 -0.88 16.65 -5.92
C PRO A 111 -1.62 17.67 -6.81
N SER A 112 -1.13 18.91 -6.85
CA SER A 112 -1.64 19.92 -7.78
C SER A 112 -1.32 19.58 -9.24
N ALA A 113 -2.07 20.21 -10.17
CA ALA A 113 -1.85 20.08 -11.61
C ALA A 113 -0.41 20.48 -12.00
N ARG A 114 0.13 21.53 -11.37
CA ARG A 114 1.54 21.95 -11.55
C ARG A 114 2.52 20.87 -11.09
N THR A 115 2.20 20.15 -10.02
CA THR A 115 3.05 19.06 -9.52
C THR A 115 3.05 17.89 -10.48
N ILE A 116 1.87 17.48 -10.96
CA ILE A 116 1.76 16.44 -12.00
C ILE A 116 2.51 16.86 -13.27
N SER A 117 2.37 18.10 -13.72
CA SER A 117 3.11 18.59 -14.89
C SER A 117 4.62 18.45 -14.73
N ARG A 118 5.17 18.75 -13.54
CA ARG A 118 6.60 18.57 -13.27
C ARG A 118 7.00 17.09 -13.28
N ASP A 119 6.18 16.22 -12.71
CA ASP A 119 6.43 14.78 -12.71
C ASP A 119 6.49 14.21 -14.12
N VAL A 120 5.58 14.65 -14.99
CA VAL A 120 5.56 14.24 -16.40
C VAL A 120 6.84 14.68 -17.10
N ILE A 121 7.29 15.92 -16.87
CA ILE A 121 8.54 16.43 -17.44
C ILE A 121 9.74 15.63 -16.93
N GLU A 122 9.82 15.36 -15.63
CA GLU A 122 10.91 14.58 -15.03
C GLU A 122 10.97 13.16 -15.62
N VAL A 123 9.82 12.47 -15.67
CA VAL A 123 9.73 11.12 -16.24
C VAL A 123 10.05 11.13 -17.74
N PHE A 124 9.64 12.18 -18.46
CA PHE A 124 9.98 12.35 -19.87
C PHE A 124 11.48 12.51 -20.07
N GLU A 125 12.15 13.39 -19.30
CA GLU A 125 13.60 13.58 -19.41
C GLU A 125 14.37 12.32 -19.02
N MET A 126 13.96 11.61 -17.97
CA MET A 126 14.53 10.30 -17.63
C MET A 126 14.38 9.29 -18.79
N SER A 127 13.19 9.23 -19.39
CA SER A 127 12.90 8.32 -20.51
C SER A 127 13.70 8.68 -21.75
N LYS A 128 13.87 9.98 -22.03
CA LYS A 128 14.68 10.51 -23.12
C LYS A 128 16.15 10.18 -22.93
N GLN A 129 16.71 10.33 -21.73
CA GLN A 129 18.10 9.93 -21.45
C GLN A 129 18.29 8.42 -21.67
N ASN A 130 17.33 7.60 -21.22
CA ASN A 130 17.36 6.16 -21.48
C ASN A 130 17.31 5.84 -22.98
N LEU A 131 16.51 6.57 -23.76
CA LEU A 131 16.44 6.43 -25.21
C LEU A 131 17.74 6.85 -25.90
N ILE A 132 18.34 7.98 -25.50
CA ILE A 132 19.64 8.45 -26.01
C ILE A 132 20.71 7.39 -25.78
N ASN A 133 20.77 6.83 -24.57
CA ASN A 133 21.70 5.77 -24.21
C ASN A 133 21.47 4.52 -25.05
N LYS A 134 20.20 4.12 -25.24
CA LYS A 134 19.83 2.94 -26.05
C LYS A 134 20.18 3.10 -27.52
N LEU A 135 19.92 4.27 -28.09
CA LEU A 135 20.26 4.60 -29.47
C LEU A 135 21.74 4.98 -29.64
N LYS A 136 22.49 5.10 -28.53
CA LYS A 136 23.88 5.56 -28.47
C LYS A 136 24.11 6.87 -29.22
N VAL A 137 23.12 7.77 -29.20
CA VAL A 137 23.21 9.07 -29.89
C VAL A 137 24.12 9.99 -29.06
N LYS A 138 25.43 9.98 -29.33
CA LYS A 138 26.34 10.98 -28.77
C LYS A 138 26.34 12.20 -29.66
N PHE A 139 25.85 13.34 -29.19
CA PHE A 139 25.96 14.62 -29.89
C PHE A 139 27.39 15.19 -29.95
N GLN A 140 28.40 14.45 -29.48
CA GLN A 140 29.78 14.92 -29.39
C GLN A 140 30.71 14.06 -30.27
N GLN A 141 31.40 14.77 -31.15
CA GLN A 141 32.17 14.43 -32.36
C GLN A 141 33.20 13.27 -32.30
N THR A 142 33.20 12.37 -31.33
CA THR A 142 34.25 11.33 -31.24
C THR A 142 33.68 9.94 -30.97
N VAL A 143 33.68 9.15 -32.04
CA VAL A 143 33.52 7.70 -32.11
C VAL A 143 32.09 7.18 -31.82
N PHE A 144 31.22 7.28 -32.83
CA PHE A 144 29.92 6.61 -32.85
C PHE A 144 30.11 5.10 -33.06
N GLN A 145 29.88 4.29 -32.03
CA GLN A 145 29.24 2.99 -32.26
C GLN A 145 27.75 3.27 -32.47
N ALA A 146 27.38 3.58 -33.71
CA ALA A 146 25.98 3.78 -34.10
C ALA A 146 25.13 2.58 -33.67
N TYR A 147 23.83 2.81 -33.40
CA TYR A 147 22.89 1.72 -33.21
C TYR A 147 23.01 0.76 -34.41
N PRO A 148 23.26 -0.55 -34.19
CA PRO A 148 23.63 -1.47 -35.27
C PRO A 148 22.46 -1.78 -36.23
N GLY A 149 21.24 -1.40 -35.86
CA GLY A 149 20.04 -1.59 -36.66
C GLY A 149 19.67 -0.38 -37.52
N LYS A 150 18.62 -0.55 -38.33
CA LYS A 150 17.99 0.54 -39.08
C LYS A 150 16.99 1.25 -38.18
N VAL A 151 16.90 2.57 -38.32
CA VAL A 151 15.92 3.42 -37.65
C VAL A 151 15.02 4.02 -38.71
N HIS A 152 13.71 3.81 -38.61
CA HIS A 152 12.76 4.38 -39.56
C HIS A 152 12.18 5.67 -38.97
N ILE A 153 12.21 6.75 -39.75
CA ILE A 153 11.69 8.06 -39.33
C ILE A 153 10.49 8.40 -40.20
N GLY A 154 9.32 8.54 -39.57
CA GLY A 154 8.12 9.10 -40.18
C GLY A 154 8.08 10.61 -39.96
N LEU A 155 7.81 11.35 -41.03
CA LEU A 155 7.59 12.80 -41.00
C LEU A 155 6.14 13.06 -41.41
N ASP A 156 5.42 13.81 -40.59
CA ASP A 156 4.05 14.23 -40.88
C ASP A 156 3.93 15.74 -40.68
N GLY A 157 3.54 16.46 -41.73
CA GLY A 157 3.41 17.92 -41.71
C GLY A 157 1.99 18.32 -42.04
N TRP A 158 1.34 19.09 -41.16
CA TRP A 158 -0.02 19.57 -41.38
C TRP A 158 -0.19 21.01 -40.89
N THR A 159 -1.15 21.71 -41.47
CA THR A 159 -1.58 23.04 -40.99
C THR A 159 -2.95 22.89 -40.35
N SER A 160 -3.08 23.32 -39.10
CA SER A 160 -4.35 23.31 -38.38
C SER A 160 -5.33 24.34 -38.97
N PRO A 161 -6.64 24.18 -38.72
CA PRO A 161 -7.65 25.18 -39.09
C PRO A 161 -7.36 26.60 -38.54
N ASN A 162 -6.59 26.69 -37.45
CA ASN A 162 -6.15 27.96 -36.85
C ASN A 162 -4.88 28.54 -37.51
N ILE A 163 -4.49 28.04 -38.69
CA ILE A 163 -3.33 28.52 -39.48
C ILE A 163 -2.00 28.32 -38.72
N ILE A 164 -1.94 27.31 -37.86
CA ILE A 164 -0.70 26.89 -37.18
C ILE A 164 -0.15 25.66 -37.89
N SER A 165 1.09 25.73 -38.36
CA SER A 165 1.80 24.62 -38.98
C SER A 165 2.47 23.73 -37.93
N PHE A 166 2.34 22.42 -38.10
CA PHE A 166 2.89 21.39 -37.23
C PHE A 166 3.77 20.45 -38.04
N LEU A 167 4.85 19.97 -37.41
CA LEU A 167 5.70 18.90 -37.93
C LEU A 167 5.80 17.81 -36.85
N GLY A 168 5.14 16.69 -37.10
CA GLY A 168 5.29 15.45 -36.34
C GLY A 168 6.51 14.67 -36.85
N ILE A 169 7.38 14.27 -35.92
CA ILE A 169 8.50 13.37 -36.18
C ILE A 169 8.31 12.13 -35.32
N VAL A 170 8.22 10.97 -35.95
CA VAL A 170 8.05 9.67 -35.27
C VAL A 170 9.22 8.77 -35.61
N VAL A 171 9.80 8.13 -34.60
CA VAL A 171 10.89 7.17 -34.74
C VAL A 171 10.36 5.78 -34.40
N TYR A 172 10.48 4.83 -35.34
CA TYR A 172 10.08 3.43 -35.17
C TYR A 172 11.27 2.54 -34.82
#